data_AF-A0A7Z9M5N2-F1
#
_entry.id   AF-A0A7Z9M5N2-F1
#
_cell.length_a   1.000
_cell.length_b   1.000
_cell.length_c   1.000
_cell.angle_alpha   90.00
_cell.angle_beta   90.00
_cell.angle_gamma   90.00
#
_symmetry.space_group_name_H-M   'P 1'
#
loop_
_entity.id
_entity.type
_entity.pdbx_description
1 polymer ?
#
loop_
_entity_poly.entity_id
_entity_poly.type
_entity_poly.pdbx_seq_one_letter_code
_entity_poly.pdbx_strand_id
1 'polypeptide(L)'
;MDRKKVVSWALYDWANSAFATTVMAGFFPIFFEKYWSNPENINDSTFYLGLSNSVGSLIVAALAPFLGAIADRGSAKKKFLFTFAFLGILMTGGLWMVGQGQWQLAAVLYMVGSIGFSGGNVFYDSLLPSVAEKKKIDFISSLGFSLGYIGG
;
A
#
# COMPACT_ATOMS: atom_id res chain seq x y z
N MET A 1 -27.33 0.18 -9.92
CA MET A 1 -25.92 0.58 -9.74
C MET A 1 -25.81 1.97 -9.09
N ASP A 2 -25.16 2.08 -7.94
CA ASP A 2 -24.95 3.37 -7.25
C ASP A 2 -23.66 4.03 -7.75
N ARG A 3 -23.80 5.10 -8.54
CA ARG A 3 -22.67 5.80 -9.17
C ARG A 3 -21.68 6.36 -8.15
N LYS A 4 -22.15 6.79 -6.98
CA LYS A 4 -21.26 7.35 -5.93
C LYS A 4 -20.34 6.28 -5.37
N LYS A 5 -20.85 5.06 -5.16
CA LYS A 5 -20.05 3.93 -4.67
C LYS A 5 -18.95 3.53 -5.65
N VAL A 6 -19.29 3.47 -6.94
CA VAL A 6 -18.34 3.09 -8.00
C VAL A 6 -17.22 4.13 -8.13
N VAL A 7 -17.56 5.42 -8.15
CA VAL A 7 -16.57 6.50 -8.20
C VAL A 7 -15.69 6.50 -6.94
N SER A 8 -16.27 6.32 -5.75
CA SER A 8 -15.49 6.29 -4.50
C SER A 8 -14.51 5.12 -4.45
N TRP A 9 -14.92 3.94 -4.95
CA TRP A 9 -14.06 2.77 -5.05
C TRP A 9 -12.93 3.02 -6.05
N ALA A 10 -13.25 3.51 -7.26
CA ALA A 10 -12.24 3.81 -8.27
C ALA A 10 -11.24 4.91 -7.85
N LEU A 11 -11.68 5.93 -7.09
CA LEU A 11 -10.78 6.95 -6.55
C LEU A 11 -9.80 6.39 -5.51
N TYR A 12 -10.21 5.36 -4.77
CA TYR A 12 -9.30 4.67 -3.86
C TYR A 12 -8.25 3.87 -4.64
N ASP A 13 -8.65 3.18 -5.72
CA ASP A 13 -7.70 2.53 -6.65
C ASP A 13 -6.65 3.52 -7.15
N TRP A 14 -7.12 4.69 -7.60
CA TRP A 14 -6.28 5.76 -8.11
C TRP A 14 -5.22 6.22 -7.10
N ALA A 15 -5.63 6.44 -5.85
CA ALA A 15 -4.72 6.81 -4.78
C ALA A 15 -3.72 5.69 -4.43
N ASN A 16 -4.17 4.44 -4.44
CA ASN A 16 -3.33 3.28 -4.21
C ASN A 16 -2.25 3.11 -5.28
N SER A 17 -2.59 3.28 -6.55
CA SER A 17 -1.63 3.23 -7.66
C SER A 17 -0.56 4.31 -7.49
N ALA A 18 -0.97 5.55 -7.17
CA ALA A 18 -0.04 6.65 -6.92
C ALA A 18 0.95 6.31 -5.78
N PHE A 19 0.50 5.65 -4.72
CA PHE A 19 1.38 5.19 -3.64
C PHE A 19 2.38 4.13 -4.13
N ALA A 20 1.91 3.11 -4.85
CA ALA A 20 2.76 2.03 -5.33
C ALA A 20 3.84 2.54 -6.30
N THR A 21 3.48 3.39 -7.24
CA THR A 21 4.42 3.87 -8.27
C THR A 21 5.32 4.98 -7.75
N THR A 22 4.76 5.93 -6.99
CA THR A 22 5.54 7.06 -6.48
C THR A 22 6.37 6.66 -5.27
N VAL A 23 5.79 6.03 -4.25
CA VAL A 23 6.51 5.75 -2.99
C VAL A 23 7.29 4.46 -3.09
N MET A 24 6.64 3.34 -3.41
CA MET A 24 7.30 2.03 -3.35
C MET A 24 8.30 1.80 -4.47
N ALA A 25 7.93 2.14 -5.71
CA ALA A 25 8.78 1.89 -6.88
C ALA A 25 9.76 3.05 -7.15
N GLY A 26 9.30 4.30 -7.11
CA GLY A 26 10.10 5.45 -7.49
C GLY A 26 10.95 6.02 -6.35
N PHE A 27 10.29 6.60 -5.35
CA PHE A 27 10.91 7.46 -4.35
C PHE A 27 11.73 6.69 -3.33
N PHE A 28 11.15 5.66 -2.70
CA PHE A 28 11.77 5.01 -1.56
C PHE A 28 13.11 4.35 -1.88
N PRO A 29 13.25 3.52 -2.95
CA PRO A 29 14.53 2.88 -3.25
C PRO A 29 15.66 3.90 -3.50
N ILE A 30 15.35 4.99 -4.21
CA ILE A 30 16.31 6.04 -4.56
C ILE A 30 16.74 6.81 -3.32
N PHE A 31 15.79 7.27 -2.49
CA PHE A 31 16.13 8.00 -1.26
C PHE A 31 16.79 7.11 -0.22
N PHE A 32 16.40 5.84 -0.15
CA PHE A 32 17.02 4.88 0.73
C PHE A 32 18.50 4.70 0.38
N GLU A 33 18.83 4.48 -0.89
CA GLU A 33 20.21 4.37 -1.35
C GLU A 33 21.00 5.67 -1.19
N LYS A 34 20.46 6.80 -1.66
CA LYS A 34 21.21 8.05 -1.80
C LYS A 34 21.26 8.92 -0.54
N TYR A 35 20.33 8.75 0.39
CA TYR A 35 20.19 9.66 1.55
C TYR A 35 20.12 8.93 2.89
N TRP A 36 19.24 7.93 3.05
CA TRP A 36 19.05 7.32 4.36
C TRP A 36 20.07 6.23 4.72
N SER A 37 20.63 5.53 3.74
CA SER A 37 21.65 4.51 3.97
C SER A 37 23.06 5.06 3.73
N ASN A 38 23.89 4.38 2.95
CA ASN A 38 25.24 4.80 2.65
C ASN A 38 25.41 4.98 1.13
N PRO A 39 25.51 6.21 0.61
CA PRO A 39 25.69 6.44 -0.82
C PRO A 39 27.06 5.95 -1.34
N GLU A 40 28.04 5.75 -0.47
CA GLU A 40 29.38 5.25 -0.84
C GLU A 40 29.43 3.72 -0.94
N ASN A 41 28.48 3.00 -0.33
CA ASN A 41 28.41 1.55 -0.37
C ASN A 41 27.03 1.05 -0.83
N ILE A 42 26.85 1.02 -2.14
CA ILE A 42 25.61 0.59 -2.82
C ILE A 42 25.23 -0.85 -2.46
N ASN A 43 26.21 -1.73 -2.20
CA ASN A 43 25.95 -3.13 -1.86
C ASN A 43 25.21 -3.25 -0.52
N ASP A 44 25.62 -2.50 0.49
CA ASP A 44 24.97 -2.48 1.80
C ASP A 44 23.56 -1.92 1.69
N SER A 45 23.40 -0.82 0.95
CA SER A 45 22.10 -0.18 0.70
C SER A 45 21.11 -1.13 0.03
N THR A 46 21.58 -1.88 -0.98
CA THR A 46 20.80 -2.91 -1.69
C THR A 46 20.43 -4.06 -0.75
N PHE A 47 21.38 -4.52 0.07
CA PHE A 47 21.14 -5.59 1.03
C PHE A 47 20.10 -5.18 2.09
N TYR A 48 20.21 -3.99 2.69
CA TYR A 48 19.26 -3.50 3.68
C TYR A 48 17.87 -3.28 3.10
N LEU A 49 17.77 -2.73 1.89
CA LEU A 49 16.50 -2.55 1.20
C LEU A 49 15.86 -3.91 0.88
N GLY A 50 16.65 -4.87 0.38
CA GLY A 50 16.21 -6.24 0.12
C GLY A 50 15.70 -6.92 1.39
N LEU A 51 16.45 -6.85 2.48
CA LEU A 51 16.07 -7.39 3.78
C LEU A 51 14.75 -6.77 4.27
N SER A 52 14.61 -5.45 4.16
CA SER A 52 13.40 -4.72 4.57
C SER A 52 12.18 -5.18 3.79
N ASN A 53 12.30 -5.32 2.46
CA ASN A 53 11.24 -5.85 1.60
C ASN A 53 10.90 -7.30 1.94
N SER A 54 11.89 -8.17 2.16
CA SER A 54 11.67 -9.58 2.51
C SER A 54 10.93 -9.72 3.84
N VAL A 55 11.39 -9.02 4.89
CA VAL A 55 10.74 -9.06 6.21
C VAL A 55 9.33 -8.50 6.14
N GLY A 56 9.14 -7.35 5.48
CA GLY A 56 7.81 -6.76 5.28
C GLY A 56 6.87 -7.69 4.54
N SER A 57 7.33 -8.33 3.47
CA SER A 57 6.55 -9.29 2.68
C SER A 57 6.17 -10.53 3.50
N LEU A 58 7.07 -11.04 4.34
CA LEU A 58 6.77 -12.16 5.24
C LEU A 58 5.70 -11.78 6.27
N ILE A 59 5.75 -10.57 6.83
CA ILE A 59 4.73 -10.08 7.76
C ILE A 59 3.38 -9.97 7.04
N VAL A 60 3.34 -9.37 5.84
CA VAL A 60 2.12 -9.30 5.03
C VAL A 60 1.56 -10.70 4.74
N ALA A 61 2.41 -11.64 4.31
CA ALA A 61 2.01 -13.00 4.03
C ALA A 61 1.43 -13.71 5.27
N ALA A 62 2.04 -13.50 6.44
CA ALA A 62 1.55 -14.05 7.70
C ALA A 62 0.21 -13.43 8.12
N LEU A 63 -0.01 -12.13 7.88
CA LEU A 63 -1.24 -11.42 8.22
C LEU A 63 -2.39 -11.70 7.23
N ALA A 64 -2.08 -11.98 5.96
CA ALA A 64 -3.05 -12.17 4.89
C ALA A 64 -4.23 -13.11 5.22
N PRO A 65 -4.03 -14.34 5.75
CA PRO A 65 -5.15 -15.24 6.04
C PRO A 65 -6.07 -14.69 7.14
N PHE A 66 -5.53 -13.98 8.13
CA PHE A 66 -6.31 -13.39 9.21
C PHE A 66 -7.12 -12.19 8.71
N LEU A 67 -6.47 -11.29 7.96
CA LEU A 67 -7.13 -10.12 7.39
C LEU A 67 -8.21 -10.53 6.37
N GLY A 68 -7.94 -11.54 5.54
CA GLY A 68 -8.91 -12.11 4.61
C GLY A 68 -10.13 -12.70 5.33
N ALA A 69 -9.92 -13.50 6.38
CA ALA A 69 -11.03 -14.04 7.17
C ALA A 69 -11.90 -12.94 7.82
N ILE A 70 -11.27 -11.86 8.29
CA ILE A 70 -11.99 -10.67 8.80
C ILE A 70 -12.74 -9.96 7.67
N ALA A 71 -12.12 -9.82 6.50
CA ALA A 71 -12.74 -9.19 5.34
C ALA A 71 -13.94 -9.97 4.81
N ASP A 72 -13.94 -11.30 4.90
CA ASP A 72 -15.04 -12.15 4.43
C ASP A 72 -16.25 -12.13 5.38
N ARG A 73 -16.00 -12.12 6.70
CA ARG A 73 -17.06 -12.23 7.71
C ARG A 73 -17.47 -10.92 8.36
N GLY A 74 -16.63 -9.88 8.26
CA GLY A 74 -16.81 -8.62 8.98
C GLY A 74 -17.71 -7.61 8.27
N SER A 75 -18.56 -6.93 9.03
CA SER A 75 -19.32 -5.75 8.57
C SER A 75 -18.47 -4.46 8.58
N ALA A 76 -17.29 -4.49 9.21
CA ALA A 76 -16.43 -3.33 9.46
C ALA A 76 -15.36 -3.08 8.37
N LYS A 77 -15.50 -3.66 7.16
CA LYS A 77 -14.52 -3.56 6.06
C LYS A 77 -14.01 -2.14 5.80
N LYS A 78 -14.92 -1.16 5.76
CA LYS A 78 -14.58 0.26 5.55
C LYS A 78 -13.74 0.86 6.69
N LYS A 79 -13.99 0.44 7.94
CA LYS A 79 -13.22 0.90 9.10
C LYS A 79 -11.79 0.39 9.02
N PHE A 80 -11.61 -0.89 8.71
CA PHE A 80 -10.28 -1.47 8.51
C PHE A 80 -9.56 -0.82 7.34
N LEU A 81 -10.23 -0.64 6.19
CA LEU A 81 -9.70 0.08 5.04
C LEU A 81 -9.14 1.45 5.45
N PHE A 82 -9.94 2.23 6.18
CA PHE A 82 -9.53 3.55 6.67
C PHE A 82 -8.33 3.47 7.62
N THR A 83 -8.32 2.54 8.57
CA THR A 83 -7.20 2.35 9.50
C THR A 83 -5.90 2.04 8.76
N PHE A 84 -5.94 1.13 7.78
CA PHE A 84 -4.77 0.74 7.01
C PHE A 84 -4.28 1.85 6.07
N ALA A 85 -5.20 2.57 5.43
CA ALA A 85 -4.86 3.75 4.64
C ALA A 85 -4.21 4.84 5.50
N PHE A 86 -4.77 5.10 6.69
CA PHE A 86 -4.21 6.09 7.62
C PHE A 86 -2.85 5.67 8.16
N LEU A 87 -2.64 4.37 8.41
CA LEU A 87 -1.33 3.83 8.76
C LEU A 87 -0.30 4.13 7.65
N GLY A 88 -0.64 3.85 6.39
CA GLY A 88 0.21 4.19 5.24
C GLY A 88 0.56 5.69 5.20
N ILE A 89 -0.45 6.56 5.32
CA ILE A 89 -0.27 8.02 5.34
C ILE A 89 0.67 8.46 6.47
N LEU A 90 0.47 7.97 7.69
CA LEU A 90 1.30 8.33 8.84
C LEU A 90 2.74 7.86 8.67
N MET A 91 2.96 6.65 8.17
CA MET A 91 4.30 6.12 7.98
C MET A 91 5.06 6.87 6.87
N THR A 92 4.39 7.17 5.75
CA THR A 92 4.97 7.96 4.67
C THR A 92 5.24 9.40 5.09
N GLY A 93 4.31 10.03 5.82
CA GLY A 93 4.55 11.35 6.40
C GLY A 93 5.70 11.35 7.41
N GLY A 94 5.85 10.26 8.17
CA GLY A 94 6.95 10.07 9.11
C GLY A 94 8.34 10.02 8.46
N LEU A 95 8.44 9.66 7.17
CA LEU A 95 9.71 9.68 6.45
C LEU A 95 10.35 11.07 6.40
N TRP A 96 9.56 12.13 6.52
CA TRP A 96 10.07 13.51 6.59
C TRP A 96 11.00 13.75 7.79
N MET A 97 10.81 13.02 8.88
CA MET A 97 11.63 13.15 10.10
C MET A 97 12.94 12.36 10.05
N VAL A 98 13.14 11.55 9.01
CA VAL A 98 14.28 10.63 8.93
C VAL A 98 15.51 11.37 8.41
N GLY A 99 16.52 11.48 9.26
CA GLY A 99 17.79 12.11 8.93
C GLY A 99 18.69 11.24 8.04
N GLN A 100 19.71 11.86 7.47
CA GLN A 100 20.76 11.18 6.70
C GLN A 100 21.43 10.07 7.54
N GLY A 101 21.64 8.90 6.93
CA GLY A 101 22.24 7.74 7.60
C GLY A 101 21.30 6.94 8.52
N GLN A 102 20.06 7.39 8.76
CA GLN A 102 19.08 6.70 9.62
C GLN A 102 18.27 5.61 8.87
N TRP A 103 18.96 4.71 8.17
CA TRP A 103 18.32 3.72 7.30
C TRP A 103 17.37 2.77 8.04
N GLN A 104 17.65 2.43 9.31
CA GLN A 104 16.79 1.53 10.08
C GLN A 104 15.40 2.14 10.28
N LEU A 105 15.34 3.45 10.58
CA LEU A 105 14.09 4.16 10.76
C LEU A 105 13.33 4.28 9.42
N ALA A 106 14.03 4.62 8.33
CA ALA A 106 13.44 4.61 6.99
C ALA A 106 12.85 3.24 6.62
N ALA A 107 13.60 2.16 6.88
CA ALA A 107 13.20 0.79 6.60
C ALA A 107 11.95 0.38 7.40
N VAL A 108 11.91 0.68 8.71
CA VAL A 108 10.76 0.35 9.56
C VAL A 108 9.52 1.12 9.13
N LEU A 109 9.63 2.44 8.89
CA LEU A 109 8.52 3.26 8.44
C LEU A 109 7.98 2.75 7.10
N TYR A 110 8.86 2.48 6.13
CA TYR A 110 8.45 1.95 4.84
C TYR A 110 7.81 0.56 4.92
N MET A 111 8.37 -0.33 5.73
CA MET A 111 7.81 -1.66 5.94
C MET A 111 6.41 -1.60 6.56
N VAL A 112 6.22 -0.79 7.60
CA VAL A 112 4.91 -0.60 8.24
C VAL A 112 3.94 0.09 7.29
N GLY A 113 4.40 1.07 6.51
CA GLY A 113 3.61 1.72 5.47
C GLY A 113 3.17 0.75 4.37
N SER A 114 4.05 -0.15 3.95
CA SER A 114 3.77 -1.21 2.97
C SER A 114 2.78 -2.24 3.51
N ILE A 115 2.88 -2.61 4.80
CA ILE A 115 1.86 -3.42 5.49
C ILE A 115 0.51 -2.68 5.52
N GLY A 116 0.54 -1.36 5.75
CA GLY A 116 -0.59 -0.44 5.59
C GLY A 116 -1.28 -0.60 4.24
N PHE A 117 -0.50 -0.43 3.17
CA PHE A 117 -0.96 -0.59 1.78
C PHE A 117 -1.53 -1.98 1.50
N SER A 118 -0.79 -3.05 1.79
CA SER A 118 -1.24 -4.43 1.53
C SER A 118 -2.48 -4.79 2.34
N GLY A 119 -2.54 -4.42 3.62
CA GLY A 119 -3.72 -4.65 4.45
C GLY A 119 -4.93 -3.87 3.96
N GLY A 120 -4.75 -2.62 3.53
CA GLY A 120 -5.80 -1.82 2.91
C GLY A 120 -6.39 -2.48 1.66
N ASN A 121 -5.53 -3.02 0.80
CA ASN A 121 -5.95 -3.69 -0.45
C ASN A 121 -6.86 -4.89 -0.18
N VAL A 122 -6.56 -5.71 0.84
CA VAL A 122 -7.42 -6.84 1.23
C VAL A 122 -8.86 -6.39 1.49
N PHE A 123 -9.04 -5.30 2.25
CA PHE A 123 -10.39 -4.79 2.54
C PHE A 123 -11.02 -4.07 1.35
N TYR A 124 -10.23 -3.34 0.57
CA TYR A 124 -10.66 -2.66 -0.64
C TYR A 124 -11.24 -3.62 -1.68
N ASP A 125 -10.53 -4.72 -1.98
CA ASP A 125 -10.98 -5.74 -2.93
C ASP A 125 -12.26 -6.43 -2.42
N SER A 126 -12.33 -6.70 -1.12
CA SER A 126 -13.50 -7.33 -0.50
C SER A 126 -14.78 -6.47 -0.53
N LEU A 127 -14.66 -5.17 -0.84
CA LEU A 127 -15.79 -4.25 -1.00
C LEU A 127 -16.37 -4.28 -2.42
N LEU A 128 -15.62 -4.73 -3.43
CA LEU A 128 -16.04 -4.72 -4.83
C LEU A 128 -17.41 -5.40 -5.06
N PRO A 129 -17.71 -6.59 -4.46
CA PRO A 129 -19.04 -7.23 -4.62
C PRO A 129 -20.21 -6.42 -4.05
N SER A 130 -19.95 -5.45 -3.16
CA SER A 130 -20.97 -4.54 -2.60
C SER A 130 -21.15 -3.25 -3.42
N VAL A 131 -20.20 -2.96 -4.30
CA VAL A 131 -20.15 -1.77 -5.16
C VAL A 131 -20.72 -2.07 -6.55
N ALA A 132 -20.41 -3.26 -7.08
CA ALA A 132 -20.77 -3.70 -8.42
C ALA A 132 -21.86 -4.77 -8.41
N GLU A 133 -22.80 -4.70 -9.35
CA GLU A 133 -23.71 -5.82 -9.65
C GLU A 133 -22.90 -6.99 -10.21
N LYS A 134 -23.24 -8.26 -9.88
CA LYS A 134 -22.47 -9.46 -10.29
C LYS A 134 -22.08 -9.47 -11.78
N LYS A 135 -22.97 -9.02 -12.67
CA LYS A 135 -22.74 -8.99 -14.13
C LYS A 135 -21.79 -7.86 -14.60
N LYS A 136 -21.43 -6.93 -13.73
CA LYS A 136 -20.62 -5.73 -14.03
C LYS A 136 -19.36 -5.63 -13.17
N ILE A 137 -19.05 -6.65 -12.36
CA ILE A 137 -17.85 -6.67 -11.52
C ILE A 137 -16.61 -6.49 -12.38
N ASP A 138 -16.48 -7.27 -13.45
CA ASP A 138 -15.31 -7.21 -14.34
C ASP A 138 -15.14 -5.82 -14.95
N PHE A 139 -16.22 -5.23 -15.49
CA PHE A 139 -16.18 -3.89 -16.06
C PHE A 139 -15.79 -2.81 -15.05
N ILE A 140 -16.32 -2.87 -13.83
CA ILE A 140 -16.01 -1.89 -12.78
C ILE A 140 -14.58 -2.07 -12.28
N SER A 141 -14.11 -3.32 -12.16
CA SER A 141 -12.73 -3.64 -11.81
C SER A 141 -11.76 -3.11 -12.86
N SER A 142 -12.04 -3.35 -14.15
CA SER A 142 -11.24 -2.82 -15.26
C SER A 142 -11.25 -1.29 -15.30
N LEU A 143 -12.39 -0.65 -15.01
CA LEU A 143 -12.48 0.81 -14.94
C LEU A 143 -11.64 1.36 -13.78
N GLY A 144 -11.71 0.74 -12.60
CA GLY A 144 -10.88 1.10 -11.46
C GLY A 144 -9.41 1.02 -11.82
N PHE A 145 -8.97 -0.15 -12.31
CA PHE A 145 -7.60 -0.39 -12.74
C PHE A 145 -7.10 0.60 -13.82
N SER A 146 -7.96 0.95 -14.78
CA SER A 146 -7.63 1.95 -15.82
C SER A 146 -7.45 3.35 -15.25
N LEU A 147 -8.26 3.72 -14.25
CA LEU A 147 -8.10 4.98 -13.53
C LEU A 147 -6.87 4.94 -12.62
N GLY A 148 -6.57 3.77 -12.03
CA GLY A 148 -5.34 3.47 -11.30
C GLY A 148 -4.10 3.85 -12.12
N TYR A 149 -4.01 3.40 -13.37
CA TYR A 149 -2.91 3.76 -14.28
C TYR A 149 -2.73 5.27 -14.52
N ILE A 150 -3.79 6.08 -14.41
CA ILE A 150 -3.67 7.54 -14.52
C ILE A 150 -3.05 8.14 -13.25
N GLY A 151 -3.13 7.43 -12.12
CA GLY A 151 -2.53 7.83 -10.84
C GLY A 151 -1.05 7.62 -10.74
N GLY A 152 -0.47 6.89 -11.69
CA GLY A 152 0.95 6.57 -11.78
C GLY A 152 1.15 5.11 -12.09
#